data_AF-A0A1M7KUC0-F1
#
_entry.id   AF-A0A1M7KUC0-F1
#
_cell.length_a   1.000
_cell.length_b   1.000
_cell.length_c   1.000
_cell.angle_alpha   90.00
_cell.angle_beta   90.00
_cell.angle_gamma   90.00
#
_symmetry.space_group_name_H-M   'P 1'
#
loop_
_entity.id
_entity.type
_entity.pdbx_description
1 polymer ?
#
loop_
_entity_poly.entity_id
_entity_poly.type
_entity_poly.pdbx_seq_one_letter_code
_entity_poly.pdbx_strand_id
1 'polypeptide(L)'
;MKNFFIVSLLLIVLTSCNTQKYKDLDNGLYAEIETNKGNILLELHAENVPKTVANFVALVEGTNSRLADSLKGKNFYEGIIFHRVVPNFVIQGGGFTPEGRKSAGYLFGDEFPRDQNGDVLYKHDDQGVLSMANGGPTTNNSQFFITHRPIPHLDGKHSVFGKTVVNPFELKKLQQKYSDSLQLVKAIDSTRMLVVNNIDQNDTIKTINIIRIGDFAENFNAAEVFDREVENFNKSQKEKLEQEKILEEKRYAKYLKAKKEFLIEKEESKATKTGTGLRILKLKETNGKKVNPKKSVTVNYTLYIADGTRMQSSSDVGNPIVFDLNDEARPMISGLKEGILTMRQGEKARLFIPYTIGFGNIKFGPFPAKSDLVFEVEVLKIGK
;
A
#
# COMPACT_ATOMS: atom_id res chain seq x y z
N MET A 1 -79.84 -23.22 -1.10
CA MET A 1 -79.15 -24.19 -1.97
C MET A 1 -77.79 -23.63 -2.33
N LYS A 2 -76.77 -24.49 -2.24
CA LYS A 2 -75.34 -24.21 -2.42
C LYS A 2 -75.09 -23.62 -3.80
N ASN A 3 -74.09 -22.73 -3.93
CA ASN A 3 -73.17 -22.77 -5.06
C ASN A 3 -71.79 -22.25 -4.64
N PHE A 4 -70.84 -23.19 -4.73
CA PHE A 4 -69.40 -23.04 -4.65
C PHE A 4 -68.91 -22.16 -5.81
N PHE A 5 -67.95 -21.28 -5.55
CA PHE A 5 -66.94 -20.90 -6.53
C PHE A 5 -65.58 -20.91 -5.84
N ILE A 6 -64.89 -22.05 -6.00
CA ILE A 6 -63.44 -22.19 -5.90
C ILE A 6 -62.86 -21.85 -7.29
N VAL A 7 -61.56 -21.51 -7.32
CA VAL A 7 -60.64 -21.33 -8.46
C VAL A 7 -60.28 -19.84 -8.67
N SER A 8 -59.03 -19.38 -8.65
CA SER A 8 -57.75 -20.09 -8.56
C SER A 8 -56.66 -19.20 -7.95
N LEU A 9 -55.86 -19.82 -7.11
CA LEU A 9 -54.54 -19.41 -6.65
C LEU A 9 -53.57 -19.48 -7.85
N LEU A 10 -53.26 -18.35 -8.48
CA LEU A 10 -52.23 -18.30 -9.53
C LEU A 10 -51.38 -17.04 -9.41
N LEU A 11 -50.61 -16.92 -8.33
CA LEU A 11 -49.58 -15.89 -8.21
C LEU A 11 -48.41 -16.31 -7.30
N ILE A 12 -47.90 -17.53 -7.44
CA ILE A 12 -46.64 -17.96 -6.80
C ILE A 12 -45.87 -18.88 -7.77
N VAL A 13 -45.21 -18.32 -8.78
CA VAL A 13 -44.26 -19.10 -9.63
C VAL A 13 -42.95 -18.35 -9.92
N LEU A 14 -42.84 -17.05 -9.67
CA LEU A 14 -41.64 -16.29 -10.07
C LEU A 14 -40.47 -16.31 -9.07
N THR A 15 -40.64 -16.82 -7.84
CA THR A 15 -39.55 -16.91 -6.85
C THR A 15 -38.74 -18.20 -6.93
N SER A 16 -39.27 -19.26 -7.55
CA SER A 16 -38.63 -20.59 -7.50
C SER A 16 -37.39 -20.72 -8.39
N CYS A 17 -37.24 -19.90 -9.43
CA CYS A 17 -36.11 -20.02 -10.36
C CYS A 17 -34.80 -19.45 -9.79
N ASN A 18 -34.85 -18.38 -8.99
CA ASN A 18 -33.64 -17.78 -8.41
C ASN A 18 -33.02 -18.67 -7.32
N THR A 19 -33.83 -19.33 -6.50
CA THR A 19 -33.34 -20.24 -5.45
C THR A 19 -32.61 -21.45 -6.04
N GLN A 20 -32.98 -21.90 -7.24
CA GLN A 20 -32.37 -23.09 -7.84
C GLN A 20 -30.96 -22.82 -8.42
N LYS A 21 -30.64 -21.58 -8.78
CA LYS A 21 -29.33 -21.19 -9.30
C LYS A 21 -28.21 -21.28 -8.25
N TYR A 22 -28.53 -20.97 -7.00
CA TYR A 22 -27.59 -20.95 -5.87
C TYR A 22 -27.69 -22.18 -4.97
N LYS A 23 -28.66 -23.06 -5.26
CA LYS A 23 -28.82 -24.34 -4.58
C LYS A 23 -27.55 -25.17 -4.75
N ASP A 24 -27.06 -25.72 -3.65
CA ASP A 24 -25.82 -26.49 -3.54
C ASP A 24 -24.52 -25.67 -3.69
N LEU A 25 -24.56 -24.34 -3.48
CA LEU A 25 -23.33 -23.59 -3.18
C LEU A 25 -22.79 -24.01 -1.81
N ASP A 26 -21.47 -24.00 -1.68
CA ASP A 26 -20.82 -24.19 -0.39
C ASP A 26 -21.17 -23.05 0.57
N ASN A 27 -21.16 -23.35 1.88
CA ASN A 27 -21.39 -22.33 2.91
C ASN A 27 -20.41 -21.17 2.73
N GLY A 28 -20.95 -19.95 2.72
CA GLY A 28 -20.16 -18.77 2.42
C GLY A 28 -21.00 -17.56 2.05
N LEU A 29 -20.29 -16.45 1.84
CA LEU A 29 -20.88 -15.19 1.41
C LEU A 29 -20.49 -14.93 -0.03
N TYR A 30 -21.48 -14.65 -0.88
CA TYR A 30 -21.28 -14.42 -2.30
C TYR A 30 -21.93 -13.11 -2.73
N ALA A 31 -21.46 -12.58 -3.86
CA ALA A 31 -22.07 -11.43 -4.53
C ALA A 31 -22.26 -11.74 -6.02
N GLU A 32 -23.47 -11.50 -6.52
CA GLU A 32 -23.74 -11.50 -7.95
C GLU A 32 -23.84 -10.07 -8.47
N ILE A 33 -22.89 -9.66 -9.31
CA ILE A 33 -22.91 -8.38 -10.00
C ILE A 33 -23.67 -8.55 -11.31
N GLU A 34 -24.86 -7.97 -11.40
CA GLU A 34 -25.63 -7.92 -12.64
C GLU A 34 -25.15 -6.73 -13.48
N THR A 35 -24.69 -7.00 -14.70
CA THR A 35 -24.22 -5.95 -15.62
C THR A 35 -25.07 -5.90 -16.89
N ASN A 36 -24.81 -4.94 -17.76
CA ASN A 36 -25.31 -4.95 -19.13
C ASN A 36 -24.67 -6.02 -20.04
N LYS A 37 -23.61 -6.71 -19.60
CA LYS A 37 -22.92 -7.80 -20.33
C LYS A 37 -23.22 -9.20 -19.77
N GLY A 38 -23.98 -9.30 -18.68
CA GLY A 38 -24.27 -10.56 -17.98
C GLY A 38 -23.93 -10.48 -16.50
N ASN A 39 -23.95 -11.64 -15.82
CA ASN A 39 -23.77 -11.71 -14.37
C ASN A 39 -22.36 -12.21 -14.04
N ILE A 40 -21.73 -11.59 -13.04
CA ILE A 40 -20.46 -12.03 -12.47
C ILE A 40 -20.74 -12.54 -11.07
N LEU A 41 -20.51 -13.82 -10.81
CA LEU A 41 -20.64 -14.42 -9.48
C LEU A 41 -19.28 -14.39 -8.77
N LEU A 42 -19.28 -13.88 -7.55
CA LEU A 42 -18.10 -13.72 -6.70
C LEU A 42 -18.30 -14.46 -5.39
N GLU A 43 -17.30 -15.23 -4.97
CA GLU A 43 -17.15 -15.68 -3.59
C GLU A 43 -16.40 -14.60 -2.80
N LEU A 44 -16.82 -14.32 -1.56
CA LEU A 44 -16.23 -13.29 -0.70
C LEU A 44 -15.54 -13.93 0.51
N HIS A 45 -14.31 -13.49 0.80
CA HIS A 45 -13.47 -14.05 1.87
C HIS A 45 -13.79 -13.46 3.27
N ALA A 46 -15.07 -13.49 3.64
CA ALA A 46 -15.62 -12.81 4.83
C ALA A 46 -14.96 -13.19 6.16
N GLU A 47 -14.49 -14.43 6.30
CA GLU A 47 -13.86 -14.91 7.54
C GLU A 47 -12.46 -14.31 7.76
N ASN A 48 -11.71 -14.08 6.68
CA ASN A 48 -10.30 -13.70 6.77
C ASN A 48 -10.03 -12.24 6.45
N VAL A 49 -10.93 -11.58 5.69
CA VAL A 49 -10.90 -10.13 5.41
C VAL A 49 -12.26 -9.49 5.74
N PRO A 50 -12.72 -9.61 7.02
CA PRO A 50 -14.05 -9.23 7.43
C PRO A 50 -14.34 -7.74 7.23
N LYS A 51 -13.39 -6.83 7.46
CA LYS A 51 -13.64 -5.38 7.29
C LYS A 51 -13.94 -5.04 5.83
N THR A 52 -13.15 -5.59 4.91
CA THR A 52 -13.23 -5.29 3.48
C THR A 52 -14.53 -5.87 2.90
N VAL A 53 -14.85 -7.11 3.26
CA VAL A 53 -16.10 -7.74 2.84
C VAL A 53 -17.30 -7.05 3.47
N ALA A 54 -17.24 -6.72 4.76
CA ALA A 54 -18.30 -5.98 5.45
C ALA A 54 -18.56 -4.60 4.82
N ASN A 55 -17.51 -3.86 4.45
CA ASN A 55 -17.65 -2.62 3.69
C ASN A 55 -18.41 -2.84 2.38
N PHE A 56 -17.98 -3.81 1.57
CA PHE A 56 -18.59 -4.09 0.27
C PHE A 56 -20.08 -4.47 0.42
N VAL A 57 -20.39 -5.39 1.33
CA VAL A 57 -21.75 -5.88 1.60
C VAL A 57 -22.63 -4.76 2.17
N ALA A 58 -22.14 -3.99 3.14
CA ALA A 58 -22.90 -2.88 3.72
C ALA A 58 -23.15 -1.72 2.74
N LEU A 59 -22.28 -1.55 1.72
CA LEU A 59 -22.53 -0.64 0.60
C LEU A 59 -23.60 -1.18 -0.35
N VAL A 60 -23.61 -2.49 -0.64
CA VAL A 60 -24.67 -3.13 -1.43
C VAL A 60 -26.03 -3.06 -0.74
N GLU A 61 -26.08 -3.24 0.58
CA GLU A 61 -27.30 -3.21 1.38
C GLU A 61 -27.71 -1.78 1.80
N GLY A 62 -26.81 -0.80 1.63
CA GLY A 62 -27.01 0.58 2.09
C GLY A 62 -27.08 0.72 3.62
N THR A 63 -26.52 -0.24 4.37
CA THR A 63 -26.58 -0.33 5.83
C THR A 63 -25.35 0.26 6.51
N ASN A 64 -24.30 0.62 5.76
CA ASN A 64 -23.07 1.15 6.33
C ASN A 64 -23.33 2.46 7.11
N SER A 65 -22.95 2.48 8.39
CA SER A 65 -23.21 3.59 9.33
C SER A 65 -22.57 4.92 8.89
N ARG A 66 -21.54 4.87 8.05
CA ARG A 66 -20.76 6.01 7.58
C ARG A 66 -21.25 6.60 6.26
N LEU A 67 -22.27 5.99 5.64
CA LEU A 67 -22.90 6.56 4.45
C LEU A 67 -23.67 7.84 4.79
N ALA A 68 -23.66 8.79 3.84
CA ALA A 68 -24.58 9.91 3.86
C ALA A 68 -26.04 9.43 3.84
N ASP A 69 -26.94 10.15 4.52
CA ASP A 69 -28.35 9.75 4.63
C ASP A 69 -29.05 9.56 3.27
N SER A 70 -28.64 10.30 2.25
CA SER A 70 -29.17 10.17 0.88
C SER A 70 -28.88 8.81 0.21
N LEU A 71 -27.89 8.07 0.73
CA LEU A 71 -27.42 6.78 0.23
C LEU A 71 -27.83 5.59 1.11
N LYS A 72 -28.37 5.83 2.32
CA LYS A 72 -28.81 4.75 3.22
C LYS A 72 -30.00 3.98 2.66
N GLY A 73 -30.01 2.67 2.88
CA GLY A 73 -31.05 1.75 2.40
C GLY A 73 -31.10 1.56 0.89
N LYS A 74 -30.09 2.06 0.15
CA LYS A 74 -29.97 1.92 -1.31
C LYS A 74 -28.73 1.14 -1.65
N ASN A 75 -28.80 0.36 -2.73
CA ASN A 75 -27.62 -0.27 -3.28
C ASN A 75 -26.66 0.80 -3.83
N PHE A 76 -25.52 0.97 -3.17
CA PHE A 76 -24.52 1.97 -3.59
C PHE A 76 -24.00 1.70 -5.00
N TYR A 77 -23.94 0.44 -5.44
CA TYR A 77 -23.35 0.06 -6.72
C TYR A 77 -24.32 0.11 -7.91
N GLU A 78 -25.61 0.33 -7.67
CA GLU A 78 -26.58 0.52 -8.74
C GLU A 78 -26.24 1.76 -9.57
N GLY A 79 -26.18 1.56 -10.89
CA GLY A 79 -25.82 2.57 -11.89
C GLY A 79 -24.33 2.91 -11.96
N ILE A 80 -23.47 2.22 -11.19
CA ILE A 80 -22.02 2.43 -11.27
C ILE A 80 -21.47 1.83 -12.56
N ILE A 81 -20.52 2.52 -13.18
CA ILE A 81 -19.81 2.06 -14.37
C ILE A 81 -18.43 1.46 -14.06
N PHE A 82 -17.99 0.56 -14.93
CA PHE A 82 -16.58 0.19 -15.06
C PHE A 82 -15.83 1.32 -15.78
N HIS A 83 -15.47 2.35 -15.02
CA HIS A 83 -14.84 3.57 -15.52
C HIS A 83 -13.40 3.35 -16.03
N ARG A 84 -12.74 2.26 -15.64
CA ARG A 84 -11.40 1.91 -16.11
C ARG A 84 -11.32 0.43 -16.44
N VAL A 85 -11.08 0.13 -17.71
CA VAL A 85 -10.86 -1.22 -18.23
C VAL A 85 -9.51 -1.24 -18.93
N VAL A 86 -8.60 -2.06 -18.46
CA VAL A 86 -7.24 -2.20 -19.02
C VAL A 86 -7.06 -3.65 -19.47
N PRO A 87 -7.00 -3.92 -20.78
CA PRO A 87 -6.85 -5.28 -21.30
C PRO A 87 -5.65 -6.00 -20.68
N ASN A 88 -5.81 -7.28 -20.35
CA ASN A 88 -4.79 -8.11 -19.70
C ASN A 88 -4.28 -7.52 -18.37
N PHE A 89 -5.10 -6.75 -17.68
CA PHE A 89 -4.78 -6.23 -16.36
C PHE A 89 -6.01 -6.32 -15.46
N VAL A 90 -6.94 -5.36 -15.52
CA VAL A 90 -8.10 -5.32 -14.63
C VAL A 90 -9.31 -4.63 -15.28
N ILE A 91 -10.51 -4.97 -14.80
CA ILE A 91 -11.69 -4.11 -14.87
C ILE A 91 -11.89 -3.45 -13.51
N GLN A 92 -12.11 -2.13 -13.47
CA GLN A 92 -12.22 -1.35 -12.23
C GLN A 92 -13.52 -0.54 -12.20
N GLY A 93 -14.24 -0.64 -11.08
CA GLY A 93 -15.55 -0.03 -10.86
C GLY A 93 -15.68 0.57 -9.46
N GLY A 94 -16.92 0.85 -9.04
CA GLY A 94 -17.23 1.24 -7.65
C GLY A 94 -17.07 2.72 -7.30
N GLY A 95 -16.88 3.62 -8.26
CA GLY A 95 -16.59 5.05 -7.96
C GLY A 95 -17.19 6.09 -8.89
N PHE A 96 -17.84 5.69 -9.98
CA PHE A 96 -18.37 6.60 -10.99
C PHE A 96 -19.69 6.07 -11.54
N THR A 97 -20.62 6.96 -11.82
CA THR A 97 -21.77 6.76 -12.70
C THR A 97 -21.50 7.49 -14.03
N PRO A 98 -22.36 7.35 -15.06
CA PRO A 98 -22.23 8.16 -16.28
C PRO A 98 -22.23 9.68 -16.02
N GLU A 99 -22.88 10.13 -14.93
CA GLU A 99 -22.99 11.54 -14.55
C GLU A 99 -21.76 12.06 -13.78
N GLY A 100 -20.85 11.18 -13.35
CA GLY A 100 -19.62 11.56 -12.68
C GLY A 100 -19.29 10.73 -11.44
N ARG A 101 -18.51 11.30 -10.53
CA ARG A 101 -17.98 10.58 -9.36
C ARG A 101 -19.10 10.29 -8.34
N LYS A 102 -19.21 9.03 -7.91
CA LYS A 102 -20.05 8.59 -6.79
C LYS A 102 -19.15 8.12 -5.66
N SER A 103 -19.24 8.78 -4.50
CA SER A 103 -18.35 8.55 -3.35
C SER A 103 -19.12 8.01 -2.16
N ALA A 104 -18.56 7.02 -1.47
CA ALA A 104 -19.08 6.53 -0.19
C ALA A 104 -18.89 7.55 0.95
N GLY A 105 -17.97 8.51 0.79
CA GLY A 105 -17.77 9.61 1.74
C GLY A 105 -16.79 9.32 2.89
N TYR A 106 -16.14 8.15 2.92
CA TYR A 106 -15.17 7.77 3.94
C TYR A 106 -14.03 6.92 3.35
N LEU A 107 -12.97 6.74 4.14
CA LEU A 107 -11.83 5.86 3.87
C LEU A 107 -11.68 4.82 5.00
N PHE A 108 -11.05 3.68 4.69
CA PHE A 108 -10.68 2.69 5.71
C PHE A 108 -9.35 1.96 5.39
N GLY A 109 -8.81 1.32 6.43
CA GLY A 109 -7.54 0.59 6.42
C GLY A 109 -7.56 -0.66 5.55
N ASP A 110 -6.39 -1.05 5.03
CA ASP A 110 -6.21 -2.30 4.28
C ASP A 110 -6.28 -3.56 5.18
N GLU A 111 -6.49 -4.71 4.53
CA GLU A 111 -6.45 -6.04 5.15
C GLU A 111 -5.59 -7.00 4.36
N PHE A 112 -4.49 -7.42 4.99
CA PHE A 112 -3.54 -8.37 4.45
C PHE A 112 -3.32 -9.49 5.47
N PRO A 113 -4.30 -10.41 5.65
CA PRO A 113 -4.11 -11.58 6.52
C PRO A 113 -2.85 -12.33 6.09
N ARG A 114 -2.11 -12.86 7.06
CA ARG A 114 -0.87 -13.60 6.83
C ARG A 114 -1.03 -15.05 7.24
N ASP A 115 -0.40 -15.94 6.50
CA ASP A 115 -0.28 -17.34 6.87
C ASP A 115 0.75 -17.55 8.00
N GLN A 116 0.92 -18.80 8.41
CA GLN A 116 1.88 -19.20 9.45
C GLN A 116 3.35 -18.88 9.12
N ASN A 117 3.69 -18.71 7.84
CA ASN A 117 5.03 -18.37 7.38
C ASN A 117 5.24 -16.84 7.29
N GLY A 118 4.19 -16.06 7.53
CA GLY A 118 4.21 -14.61 7.41
C GLY A 118 3.96 -14.12 5.99
N ASP A 119 3.59 -14.98 5.04
CA ASP A 119 3.22 -14.58 3.69
C ASP A 119 1.79 -14.07 3.64
N VAL A 120 1.47 -13.16 2.72
CA VAL A 120 0.09 -12.69 2.53
C VAL A 120 -0.77 -13.87 2.06
N LEU A 121 -1.87 -14.13 2.77
CA LEU A 121 -2.76 -15.27 2.56
C LEU A 121 -3.45 -15.20 1.20
N TYR A 122 -3.97 -14.03 0.82
CA TYR A 122 -4.62 -13.79 -0.47
C TYR A 122 -3.74 -12.94 -1.37
N LYS A 123 -3.40 -13.49 -2.54
CA LYS A 123 -2.49 -12.89 -3.53
C LYS A 123 -3.24 -12.62 -4.83
N HIS A 124 -2.66 -11.80 -5.68
CA HIS A 124 -3.11 -11.58 -7.05
C HIS A 124 -2.44 -12.60 -7.96
N ASP A 125 -2.60 -13.88 -7.67
CA ASP A 125 -1.93 -14.99 -8.36
C ASP A 125 -2.80 -15.66 -9.44
N ASP A 126 -4.00 -15.12 -9.68
CA ASP A 126 -4.95 -15.62 -10.67
C ASP A 126 -5.73 -14.49 -11.36
N GLN A 127 -6.39 -14.82 -12.48
CA GLN A 127 -7.48 -14.03 -13.04
C GLN A 127 -8.75 -14.14 -12.17
N GLY A 128 -9.63 -13.16 -12.28
CA GLY A 128 -10.89 -13.13 -11.55
C GLY A 128 -10.76 -12.79 -10.06
N VAL A 129 -9.57 -12.41 -9.59
CA VAL A 129 -9.36 -11.97 -8.20
C VAL A 129 -10.02 -10.62 -8.00
N LEU A 130 -10.89 -10.51 -6.99
CA LEU A 130 -11.57 -9.29 -6.59
C LEU A 130 -10.75 -8.59 -5.50
N SER A 131 -10.41 -7.32 -5.72
CA SER A 131 -9.51 -6.58 -4.85
C SER A 131 -9.84 -5.08 -4.79
N MET A 132 -9.50 -4.43 -3.68
CA MET A 132 -9.79 -3.01 -3.46
C MET A 132 -8.86 -2.11 -4.28
N ALA A 133 -9.44 -1.13 -4.98
CA ALA A 133 -8.66 -0.02 -5.52
C ALA A 133 -8.42 1.03 -4.43
N ASN A 134 -7.20 1.56 -4.33
CA ASN A 134 -6.83 2.58 -3.34
C ASN A 134 -5.80 3.57 -3.91
N GLY A 135 -5.63 4.70 -3.22
CA GLY A 135 -4.63 5.73 -3.53
C GLY A 135 -3.35 5.60 -2.69
N GLY A 136 -3.08 4.40 -2.16
CA GLY A 136 -2.01 4.15 -1.18
C GLY A 136 -2.54 3.60 0.14
N PRO A 137 -1.65 3.34 1.11
CA PRO A 137 -2.01 2.69 2.36
C PRO A 137 -3.17 3.40 3.06
N THR A 138 -4.13 2.62 3.55
CA THR A 138 -5.28 3.07 4.35
C THR A 138 -6.28 3.98 3.63
N THR A 139 -6.34 3.90 2.30
CA THR A 139 -7.23 4.74 1.48
C THR A 139 -8.29 3.95 0.71
N ASN A 140 -8.69 2.77 1.22
CA ASN A 140 -9.80 2.01 0.65
C ASN A 140 -11.12 2.76 0.81
N ASN A 141 -12.02 2.60 -0.17
CA ASN A 141 -13.36 3.17 -0.15
C ASN A 141 -14.39 2.19 -0.78
N SER A 142 -15.09 2.58 -1.84
CA SER A 142 -16.01 1.74 -2.59
C SER A 142 -15.43 1.16 -3.88
N GLN A 143 -14.29 1.65 -4.36
CA GLN A 143 -13.73 1.19 -5.62
C GLN A 143 -13.06 -0.18 -5.49
N PHE A 144 -13.33 -1.04 -6.47
CA PHE A 144 -12.75 -2.37 -6.57
C PHE A 144 -12.31 -2.64 -8.00
N PHE A 145 -11.49 -3.67 -8.18
CA PHE A 145 -11.15 -4.21 -9.48
C PHE A 145 -11.20 -5.74 -9.49
N ILE A 146 -11.38 -6.31 -10.69
CA ILE A 146 -11.30 -7.74 -10.94
C ILE A 146 -10.16 -7.98 -11.94
N THR A 147 -9.25 -8.90 -11.63
CA THR A 147 -8.06 -9.17 -12.44
C THR A 147 -8.37 -9.93 -13.73
N HIS A 148 -7.64 -9.66 -14.81
CA HIS A 148 -7.62 -10.48 -16.03
C HIS A 148 -6.47 -11.49 -16.06
N ARG A 149 -5.52 -11.39 -15.14
CA ARG A 149 -4.35 -12.27 -15.03
C ARG A 149 -3.72 -12.17 -13.64
N PRO A 150 -2.70 -12.98 -13.32
CA PRO A 150 -1.85 -12.77 -12.14
C PRO A 150 -1.09 -11.43 -12.18
N ILE A 151 -1.09 -10.71 -11.05
CA ILE A 151 -0.49 -9.38 -10.86
C ILE A 151 0.21 -9.29 -9.47
N PRO A 152 1.26 -10.09 -9.21
CA PRO A 152 1.87 -10.22 -7.88
C PRO A 152 2.50 -8.92 -7.34
N HIS A 153 2.79 -7.94 -8.18
CA HIS A 153 3.32 -6.65 -7.73
C HIS A 153 2.30 -5.79 -6.94
N LEU A 154 1.04 -6.22 -6.88
CA LEU A 154 -0.03 -5.64 -6.06
C LEU A 154 -0.23 -6.34 -4.71
N ASP A 155 0.47 -7.45 -4.46
CA ASP A 155 0.37 -8.20 -3.21
C ASP A 155 0.81 -7.34 -2.02
N GLY A 156 0.01 -7.36 -0.95
CA GLY A 156 0.22 -6.53 0.24
C GLY A 156 0.05 -5.01 0.00
N LYS A 157 -0.52 -4.61 -1.14
CA LYS A 157 -0.86 -3.21 -1.46
C LYS A 157 -2.35 -2.99 -1.70
N HIS A 158 -3.05 -4.00 -2.19
CA HIS A 158 -4.48 -3.98 -2.46
C HIS A 158 -5.15 -5.17 -1.78
N SER A 159 -6.20 -4.91 -1.00
CA SER A 159 -6.85 -5.95 -0.18
C SER A 159 -7.65 -6.87 -1.09
N VAL A 160 -7.22 -8.12 -1.24
CA VAL A 160 -7.97 -9.16 -1.95
C VAL A 160 -9.10 -9.64 -1.06
N PHE A 161 -10.34 -9.60 -1.56
CA PHE A 161 -11.52 -9.90 -0.75
C PHE A 161 -12.55 -10.82 -1.41
N GLY A 162 -12.21 -11.37 -2.57
CA GLY A 162 -13.02 -12.40 -3.20
C GLY A 162 -12.43 -12.86 -4.52
N LYS A 163 -13.20 -13.69 -5.21
CA LYS A 163 -12.82 -14.22 -6.52
C LYS A 163 -14.04 -14.62 -7.34
N THR A 164 -13.94 -14.54 -8.66
CA THR A 164 -14.99 -15.07 -9.55
C THR A 164 -15.11 -16.59 -9.40
N VAL A 165 -16.34 -17.08 -9.43
CA VAL A 165 -16.68 -18.51 -9.36
C VAL A 165 -17.78 -18.85 -10.35
N VAL A 166 -18.00 -20.15 -10.59
CA VAL A 166 -19.16 -20.64 -11.34
C VAL A 166 -20.25 -21.09 -10.38
N ASN A 167 -21.51 -21.00 -10.78
CA ASN A 167 -22.60 -21.53 -9.94
C ASN A 167 -22.66 -23.08 -9.99
N PRO A 168 -23.34 -23.74 -9.04
CA PRO A 168 -23.38 -25.20 -8.97
C PRO A 168 -23.99 -25.86 -10.21
N PHE A 169 -24.93 -25.18 -10.88
CA PHE A 169 -25.54 -25.69 -12.10
C PHE A 169 -24.56 -25.68 -13.28
N GLU A 170 -23.79 -24.61 -13.46
CA GLU A 170 -22.71 -24.52 -14.44
C GLU A 170 -21.63 -25.55 -14.14
N LEU A 171 -21.21 -25.67 -12.87
CA LEU A 171 -20.20 -26.63 -12.45
C LEU A 171 -20.61 -28.07 -12.81
N LYS A 172 -21.85 -28.47 -12.48
CA LYS A 172 -22.38 -29.81 -12.82
C LYS A 172 -22.38 -30.06 -14.33
N LYS A 173 -22.76 -29.06 -15.15
CA LYS A 173 -22.71 -29.17 -16.62
C LYS A 173 -21.29 -29.33 -17.14
N LEU A 174 -20.33 -28.59 -16.59
CA LEU A 174 -18.93 -28.69 -16.97
C LEU A 174 -18.35 -30.06 -16.59
N GLN A 175 -18.65 -30.56 -15.39
CA GLN A 175 -18.23 -31.88 -14.92
C GLN A 175 -18.80 -33.03 -15.77
N GLN A 176 -20.03 -32.89 -16.27
CA GLN A 176 -20.61 -33.86 -17.20
C GLN A 176 -19.94 -33.84 -18.58
N LYS A 177 -19.45 -32.67 -19.02
CA LYS A 177 -18.86 -32.48 -20.34
C LYS A 177 -17.37 -32.83 -20.39
N TYR A 178 -16.62 -32.56 -19.32
CA TYR A 178 -15.17 -32.72 -19.27
C TYR A 178 -14.78 -33.73 -18.19
N SER A 179 -14.32 -34.91 -18.62
CA SER A 179 -13.81 -35.96 -17.73
C SER A 179 -12.34 -35.76 -17.34
N ASP A 180 -11.57 -35.05 -18.19
CA ASP A 180 -10.17 -34.71 -17.91
C ASP A 180 -10.08 -33.52 -16.94
N SER A 181 -9.30 -33.68 -15.86
CA SER A 181 -9.22 -32.67 -14.80
C SER A 181 -8.63 -31.34 -15.27
N LEU A 182 -7.65 -31.36 -16.18
CA LEU A 182 -7.03 -30.13 -16.68
C LEU A 182 -7.98 -29.37 -17.63
N GLN A 183 -8.71 -30.10 -18.49
CA GLN A 183 -9.75 -29.50 -19.34
C GLN A 183 -10.90 -28.93 -18.51
N LEU A 184 -11.31 -29.63 -17.44
CA LEU A 184 -12.34 -29.14 -16.54
C LEU A 184 -11.92 -27.82 -15.86
N VAL A 185 -10.70 -27.74 -15.32
CA VAL A 185 -10.18 -26.50 -14.71
C VAL A 185 -10.18 -25.35 -15.72
N LYS A 186 -9.67 -25.57 -16.94
CA LYS A 186 -9.67 -24.55 -18.00
C LYS A 186 -11.08 -24.11 -18.39
N ALA A 187 -12.05 -25.04 -18.40
CA ALA A 187 -13.43 -24.73 -18.73
C ALA A 187 -14.12 -23.93 -17.61
N ILE A 188 -13.85 -24.24 -16.34
CA ILE A 188 -14.31 -23.46 -15.19
C ILE A 188 -13.73 -22.06 -15.25
N ASP A 189 -12.42 -21.93 -15.47
CA ASP A 189 -11.74 -20.63 -15.60
C ASP A 189 -12.31 -19.79 -16.73
N SER A 190 -12.53 -20.40 -17.90
CA SER A 190 -13.15 -19.71 -19.04
C SER A 190 -14.58 -19.26 -18.73
N THR A 191 -15.33 -20.06 -17.97
CA THR A 191 -16.74 -19.77 -17.64
C THR A 191 -16.86 -18.64 -16.63
N ARG A 192 -16.13 -18.69 -15.50
CA ARG A 192 -16.16 -17.64 -14.46
C ARG A 192 -15.62 -16.30 -14.95
N MET A 193 -14.83 -16.29 -16.03
CA MET A 193 -14.27 -15.09 -16.64
C MET A 193 -15.05 -14.57 -17.85
N LEU A 194 -16.07 -15.31 -18.32
CA LEU A 194 -16.78 -14.99 -19.57
C LEU A 194 -17.31 -13.56 -19.59
N VAL A 195 -18.00 -13.13 -18.54
CA VAL A 195 -18.55 -11.77 -18.46
C VAL A 195 -17.44 -10.75 -18.21
N VAL A 196 -16.52 -11.04 -17.28
CA VAL A 196 -15.37 -10.15 -16.95
C VAL A 196 -14.52 -9.81 -18.18
N ASN A 197 -14.33 -10.76 -19.09
CA ASN A 197 -13.57 -10.56 -20.32
C ASN A 197 -14.33 -9.76 -21.40
N ASN A 198 -15.66 -9.65 -21.29
CA ASN A 198 -16.52 -8.92 -22.21
C ASN A 198 -16.95 -7.54 -21.69
N ILE A 199 -16.51 -7.15 -20.50
CA ILE A 199 -16.73 -5.81 -19.94
C ILE A 199 -15.82 -4.81 -20.68
N ASP A 200 -16.45 -3.80 -21.26
CA ASP A 200 -15.85 -2.64 -21.87
C ASP A 200 -15.92 -1.42 -20.93
N GLN A 201 -15.12 -0.39 -21.22
CA GLN A 201 -15.18 0.85 -20.45
C GLN A 201 -16.58 1.49 -20.57
N ASN A 202 -17.12 1.95 -19.44
CA ASN A 202 -18.46 2.51 -19.26
C ASN A 202 -19.62 1.50 -19.28
N ASP A 203 -19.34 0.20 -19.31
CA ASP A 203 -20.37 -0.80 -18.99
C ASP A 203 -20.88 -0.62 -17.55
N THR A 204 -22.16 -0.93 -17.36
CA THR A 204 -22.89 -0.53 -16.15
C THR A 204 -23.23 -1.73 -15.29
N ILE A 205 -22.98 -1.58 -13.99
CA ILE A 205 -23.53 -2.41 -12.92
C ILE A 205 -24.99 -2.00 -12.74
N LYS A 206 -25.91 -2.91 -13.07
CA LYS A 206 -27.35 -2.73 -12.87
C LYS A 206 -27.68 -2.86 -11.39
N THR A 207 -27.22 -3.93 -10.76
CA THR A 207 -27.36 -4.15 -9.33
C THR A 207 -26.30 -5.14 -8.85
N ILE A 208 -26.15 -5.26 -7.54
CA ILE A 208 -25.39 -6.33 -6.90
C ILE A 208 -26.30 -7.01 -5.88
N ASN A 209 -26.40 -8.33 -5.94
CA ASN A 209 -27.17 -9.13 -4.99
C ASN A 209 -26.23 -9.89 -4.05
N ILE A 210 -26.45 -9.79 -2.74
CA ILE A 210 -25.72 -10.58 -1.74
C ILE A 210 -26.42 -11.91 -1.53
N ILE A 211 -25.67 -13.00 -1.59
CA ILE A 211 -26.15 -14.36 -1.40
C ILE A 211 -25.45 -14.93 -0.16
N ARG A 212 -26.26 -15.42 0.79
CA ARG A 212 -25.81 -15.91 2.10
C ARG A 212 -26.17 -17.38 2.21
N ILE A 213 -25.18 -18.26 2.36
CA ILE A 213 -25.38 -19.70 2.47
C ILE A 213 -24.74 -20.20 3.77
N GLY A 214 -25.55 -20.77 4.65
CA GLY A 214 -25.12 -21.34 5.93
C GLY A 214 -25.01 -20.34 7.07
N ASP A 215 -24.92 -20.88 8.29
CA ASP A 215 -25.10 -20.14 9.54
C ASP A 215 -24.21 -18.89 9.66
N PHE A 216 -22.93 -18.99 9.30
CA PHE A 216 -22.01 -17.85 9.38
C PHE A 216 -22.47 -16.69 8.47
N ALA A 217 -22.76 -16.98 7.20
CA ALA A 217 -23.10 -15.96 6.22
C ALA A 217 -24.49 -15.35 6.48
N GLU A 218 -25.44 -16.15 6.96
CA GLU A 218 -26.78 -15.70 7.35
C GLU A 218 -26.74 -14.73 8.54
N ASN A 219 -25.83 -14.95 9.49
CA ASN A 219 -25.67 -14.11 10.67
C ASN A 219 -24.62 -12.98 10.49
N PHE A 220 -24.03 -12.83 9.30
CA PHE A 220 -23.02 -11.82 9.04
C PHE A 220 -23.63 -10.41 8.89
N ASN A 221 -23.72 -9.67 10.00
CA ASN A 221 -24.14 -8.26 10.00
C ASN A 221 -23.00 -7.36 9.52
N ALA A 222 -23.06 -6.95 8.25
CA ALA A 222 -21.99 -6.20 7.62
C ALA A 222 -21.75 -4.82 8.25
N ALA A 223 -22.80 -4.11 8.69
CA ALA A 223 -22.62 -2.79 9.32
C ALA A 223 -21.87 -2.90 10.66
N GLU A 224 -22.29 -3.82 11.52
CA GLU A 224 -21.65 -4.05 12.83
C GLU A 224 -20.23 -4.59 12.70
N VAL A 225 -20.00 -5.54 11.79
CA VAL A 225 -18.66 -6.07 11.52
C VAL A 225 -17.74 -4.96 11.03
N PHE A 226 -18.19 -4.13 10.08
CA PHE A 226 -17.36 -3.05 9.55
C PHE A 226 -16.93 -2.07 10.64
N ASP A 227 -17.87 -1.61 11.47
CA ASP A 227 -17.55 -0.64 12.53
C ASP A 227 -16.58 -1.22 13.57
N ARG A 228 -16.81 -2.47 13.99
CA ARG A 228 -15.91 -3.19 14.91
C ARG A 228 -14.51 -3.32 14.32
N GLU A 229 -14.38 -3.76 13.06
CA GLU A 229 -13.07 -4.00 12.47
C GLU A 229 -12.32 -2.70 12.14
N VAL A 230 -13.03 -1.60 11.85
CA VAL A 230 -12.39 -0.28 11.74
C VAL A 230 -11.86 0.20 13.09
N GLU A 231 -12.60 -0.01 14.17
CA GLU A 231 -12.13 0.30 15.52
C GLU A 231 -10.90 -0.52 15.90
N ASN A 232 -10.94 -1.84 15.67
CA ASN A 232 -9.80 -2.74 15.88
C ASN A 232 -8.57 -2.31 15.09
N PHE A 233 -8.76 -1.97 13.81
CA PHE A 233 -7.68 -1.48 12.95
C PHE A 233 -7.05 -0.20 13.52
N ASN A 234 -7.87 0.79 13.89
CA ASN A 234 -7.39 2.06 14.43
C ASN A 234 -6.65 1.87 15.76
N LYS A 235 -7.11 0.95 16.62
CA LYS A 235 -6.42 0.58 17.86
C LYS A 235 -5.06 -0.05 17.57
N SER A 236 -5.00 -1.01 16.66
CA SER A 236 -3.75 -1.66 16.25
C SER A 236 -2.74 -0.65 15.65
N GLN A 237 -3.18 0.29 14.83
CA GLN A 237 -2.30 1.34 14.29
C GLN A 237 -1.73 2.25 15.39
N LYS A 238 -2.54 2.62 16.39
CA LYS A 238 -2.07 3.41 17.54
C LYS A 238 -1.05 2.64 18.37
N GLU A 239 -1.31 1.38 18.65
CA GLU A 239 -0.37 0.52 19.39
C GLU A 239 0.96 0.36 18.64
N LYS A 240 0.92 0.16 17.33
CA LYS A 240 2.12 0.08 16.49
C LYS A 240 2.93 1.38 16.54
N LEU A 241 2.27 2.53 16.40
CA LEU A 241 2.93 3.83 16.47
C LEU A 241 3.61 4.07 17.83
N GLU A 242 2.95 3.68 18.93
CA GLU A 242 3.54 3.80 20.26
C GLU A 242 4.75 2.88 20.44
N GLN A 243 4.68 1.64 19.94
CA GLN A 243 5.84 0.74 19.96
C GLN A 243 7.02 1.25 19.12
N GLU A 244 6.74 1.82 17.95
CA GLU A 244 7.77 2.46 17.11
C GLU A 244 8.42 3.65 17.83
N LYS A 245 7.64 4.46 18.54
CA LYS A 245 8.15 5.57 19.35
C LYS A 245 9.03 5.08 20.49
N ILE A 246 8.60 4.06 21.24
CA ILE A 246 9.40 3.45 22.32
C ILE A 246 10.72 2.88 21.77
N LEU A 247 10.67 2.21 20.61
CA LEU A 247 11.87 1.67 19.96
C LEU A 247 12.82 2.78 19.51
N GLU A 248 12.28 3.86 18.95
CA GLU A 248 13.04 5.02 18.51
C GLU A 248 13.69 5.76 19.69
N GLU A 249 12.99 5.91 20.81
CA GLU A 249 13.55 6.49 22.05
C GLU A 249 14.72 5.66 22.58
N LYS A 250 14.58 4.32 22.61
CA LYS A 250 15.66 3.40 22.98
C LYS A 250 16.85 3.49 22.03
N ARG A 251 16.60 3.51 20.72
CA ARG A 251 17.63 3.68 19.69
C ARG A 251 18.37 5.01 19.89
N TYR A 252 17.65 6.11 20.06
CA TYR A 252 18.24 7.44 20.19
C TYR A 252 19.04 7.59 21.49
N ALA A 253 18.58 7.03 22.61
CA ALA A 253 19.34 6.99 23.85
C ALA A 253 20.67 6.24 23.71
N LYS A 254 20.67 5.07 23.04
CA LYS A 254 21.90 4.33 22.71
C LYS A 254 22.83 5.14 21.82
N TYR A 255 22.28 5.79 20.80
CA TYR A 255 23.02 6.68 19.90
C TYR A 255 23.68 7.84 20.67
N LEU A 256 22.99 8.52 21.58
CA LEU A 256 23.56 9.63 22.36
C LEU A 256 24.76 9.22 23.21
N LYS A 257 24.72 8.00 23.79
CA LYS A 257 25.85 7.46 24.55
C LYS A 257 27.07 7.21 23.64
N ALA A 258 26.88 6.45 22.57
CA ALA A 258 27.95 6.17 21.60
C ALA A 258 28.49 7.45 20.96
N LYS A 259 27.61 8.41 20.67
CA LYS A 259 27.97 9.73 20.16
C LYS A 259 28.94 10.46 21.08
N LYS A 260 28.65 10.51 22.37
CA LYS A 260 29.52 11.18 23.34
C LYS A 260 30.92 10.55 23.35
N GLU A 261 30.99 9.22 23.35
CA GLU A 261 32.25 8.47 23.36
C GLU A 261 33.07 8.72 22.07
N PHE A 262 32.43 8.60 20.91
CA PHE A 262 33.09 8.79 19.62
C PHE A 262 33.54 10.24 19.38
N LEU A 263 32.75 11.25 19.78
CA LEU A 263 33.14 12.65 19.64
C LEU A 263 34.34 13.02 20.53
N ILE A 264 34.46 12.40 21.71
CA ILE A 264 35.66 12.52 22.56
C ILE A 264 36.87 11.87 21.89
N GLU A 265 36.73 10.64 21.38
CA GLU A 265 37.79 9.94 20.64
C GLU A 265 38.28 10.76 19.44
N LYS A 266 37.36 11.43 18.74
CA LYS A 266 37.65 12.28 17.58
C LYS A 266 38.08 13.70 17.94
N GLU A 267 38.28 14.01 19.21
CA GLU A 267 38.78 15.29 19.71
C GLU A 267 37.91 16.51 19.33
N GLU A 268 36.57 16.35 19.31
CA GLU A 268 35.64 17.45 18.97
C GLU A 268 35.85 18.69 19.84
N SER A 269 36.28 18.54 21.09
CA SER A 269 36.54 19.65 22.02
C SER A 269 37.63 20.62 21.53
N LYS A 270 38.52 20.19 20.63
CA LYS A 270 39.56 21.03 20.02
C LYS A 270 39.07 21.76 18.76
N ALA A 271 37.85 21.46 18.30
CA ALA A 271 37.30 22.01 17.07
C ALA A 271 36.77 23.44 17.28
N THR A 272 36.90 24.29 16.25
CA THR A 272 36.31 25.62 16.24
C THR A 272 34.85 25.53 15.79
N LYS A 273 33.92 26.10 16.57
CA LYS A 273 32.48 26.10 16.26
C LYS A 273 32.10 27.32 15.39
N THR A 274 31.30 27.10 14.36
CA THR A 274 30.73 28.16 13.51
C THR A 274 29.33 28.59 13.97
N GLY A 275 28.77 29.63 13.35
CA GLY A 275 27.42 30.13 13.67
C GLY A 275 26.29 29.14 13.37
N THR A 276 26.49 28.20 12.45
CA THR A 276 25.49 27.16 12.11
C THR A 276 25.55 25.95 13.04
N GLY A 277 26.56 25.89 13.92
CA GLY A 277 26.80 24.77 14.81
C GLY A 277 27.77 23.72 14.26
N LEU A 278 28.24 23.85 13.01
CA LEU A 278 29.36 23.07 12.50
C LEU A 278 30.58 23.25 13.42
N ARG A 279 31.31 22.16 13.69
CA ARG A 279 32.64 22.25 14.32
C ARG A 279 33.72 21.73 13.40
N ILE A 280 34.83 22.46 13.32
CA ILE A 280 35.93 22.19 12.40
C ILE A 280 37.21 21.98 13.20
N LEU A 281 37.79 20.78 13.11
CA LEU A 281 39.10 20.47 13.63
C LEU A 281 40.08 20.30 12.46
N LYS A 282 41.05 21.20 12.34
CA LYS A 282 42.11 21.05 11.34
C LYS A 282 43.08 19.97 11.79
N LEU A 283 43.30 18.98 10.92
CA LEU A 283 44.23 17.86 11.13
C LEU A 283 45.57 18.09 10.42
N LYS A 284 45.55 18.88 9.33
CA LYS A 284 46.73 19.30 8.57
C LYS A 284 46.46 20.65 7.95
N GLU A 285 47.34 21.60 8.22
CA GLU A 285 47.26 22.97 7.68
C GLU A 285 48.25 23.17 6.54
N THR A 286 47.91 24.04 5.59
CA THR A 286 48.79 24.40 4.48
C THR A 286 48.57 25.84 4.04
N ASN A 287 49.55 26.39 3.32
CA ASN A 287 49.41 27.67 2.62
C ASN A 287 48.86 27.52 1.19
N GLY A 288 48.16 26.41 0.91
CA GLY A 288 47.59 26.14 -0.40
C GLY A 288 46.48 27.13 -0.81
N LYS A 289 46.05 27.01 -2.07
CA LYS A 289 44.94 27.80 -2.60
C LYS A 289 43.69 27.56 -1.76
N LYS A 290 42.98 28.62 -1.38
CA LYS A 290 41.70 28.50 -0.67
C LYS A 290 40.64 27.94 -1.62
N VAL A 291 39.76 27.08 -1.11
CA VAL A 291 38.62 26.56 -1.87
C VAL A 291 37.77 27.72 -2.38
N ASN A 292 37.41 27.65 -3.66
CA ASN A 292 36.57 28.63 -4.34
C ASN A 292 35.29 27.92 -4.80
N PRO A 293 34.08 28.42 -4.45
CA PRO A 293 32.82 27.77 -4.81
C PRO A 293 32.57 27.66 -6.31
N LYS A 294 33.28 28.44 -7.15
CA LYS A 294 33.17 28.42 -8.61
C LYS A 294 34.11 27.41 -9.28
N LYS A 295 34.91 26.67 -8.52
CA LYS A 295 35.85 25.68 -9.04
C LYS A 295 35.52 24.30 -8.47
N SER A 296 35.76 23.27 -9.28
CA SER A 296 35.70 21.89 -8.83
C SER A 296 36.70 21.64 -7.71
N VAL A 297 36.35 20.75 -6.80
CA VAL A 297 37.22 20.33 -5.70
C VAL A 297 37.37 18.82 -5.75
N THR A 298 38.61 18.36 -5.66
CA THR A 298 38.94 16.93 -5.54
C THR A 298 39.30 16.64 -4.09
N VAL A 299 38.59 15.70 -3.46
CA VAL A 299 38.79 15.35 -2.05
C VAL A 299 38.92 13.85 -1.84
N ASN A 300 39.70 13.48 -0.84
CA ASN A 300 39.49 12.23 -0.13
C ASN A 300 38.58 12.49 1.06
N TYR A 301 37.73 11.52 1.39
CA TYR A 301 36.92 11.61 2.59
C TYR A 301 36.66 10.25 3.23
N THR A 302 36.34 10.30 4.52
CA THR A 302 35.69 9.21 5.24
C THR A 302 34.52 9.80 6.02
N LEU A 303 33.35 9.19 5.85
CA LEU A 303 32.10 9.56 6.49
C LEU A 303 31.75 8.58 7.60
N TYR A 304 31.45 9.11 8.78
CA TYR A 304 30.90 8.39 9.91
C TYR A 304 29.57 9.00 10.34
N ILE A 305 28.68 8.17 10.86
CA ILE A 305 27.67 8.64 11.82
C ILE A 305 28.42 8.92 13.13
N ALA A 306 27.99 9.94 13.86
CA ALA A 306 28.66 10.35 15.10
C ALA A 306 28.63 9.29 16.21
N ASP A 307 27.95 8.14 16.04
CA ASP A 307 28.05 6.98 16.95
C ASP A 307 29.24 6.06 16.66
N GLY A 308 30.09 6.42 15.69
CA GLY A 308 31.28 5.67 15.29
C GLY A 308 31.07 4.75 14.09
N THR A 309 29.83 4.60 13.61
CA THR A 309 29.55 3.78 12.42
C THR A 309 30.18 4.42 11.18
N ARG A 310 31.17 3.75 10.57
CA ARG A 310 31.76 4.16 9.29
C ARG A 310 30.81 3.83 8.15
N MET A 311 30.43 4.85 7.38
CA MET A 311 29.44 4.73 6.31
C MET A 311 30.10 4.54 4.94
N GLN A 312 31.06 5.39 4.61
CA GLN A 312 31.69 5.39 3.29
C GLN A 312 33.06 6.07 3.34
N SER A 313 33.96 5.70 2.44
CA SER A 313 35.17 6.46 2.15
C SER A 313 35.46 6.50 0.65
N SER A 314 36.23 7.49 0.19
CA SER A 314 36.77 7.51 -1.16
C SER A 314 37.69 6.31 -1.46
N SER A 315 38.30 5.71 -0.43
CA SER A 315 39.09 4.48 -0.58
C SER A 315 38.26 3.28 -1.05
N ASP A 316 36.97 3.24 -0.72
CA ASP A 316 36.09 2.11 -1.04
C ASP A 316 35.82 2.01 -2.55
N VAL A 317 35.97 3.14 -3.27
CA VAL A 317 35.79 3.25 -4.72
C VAL A 317 37.16 3.36 -5.44
N GLY A 318 38.26 3.37 -4.69
CA GLY A 318 39.63 3.42 -5.20
C GLY A 318 40.08 4.75 -5.80
N ASN A 319 39.24 5.80 -5.80
CA ASN A 319 39.56 7.11 -6.39
C ASN A 319 39.03 8.28 -5.54
N PRO A 320 39.72 9.43 -5.52
CA PRO A 320 39.21 10.66 -4.93
C PRO A 320 37.91 11.11 -5.60
N ILE A 321 37.02 11.75 -4.83
CA ILE A 321 35.78 12.29 -5.39
C ILE A 321 36.01 13.71 -5.90
N VAL A 322 35.46 14.01 -7.08
CA VAL A 322 35.41 15.35 -7.66
C VAL A 322 33.97 15.85 -7.66
N PHE A 323 33.75 17.04 -7.14
CA PHE A 323 32.44 17.69 -7.17
C PHE A 323 32.54 19.20 -7.34
N ASP A 324 31.43 19.80 -7.75
CA ASP A 324 31.22 21.24 -7.76
C ASP A 324 30.32 21.62 -6.57
N LEU A 325 30.78 22.59 -5.75
CA LEU A 325 30.08 22.99 -4.52
C LEU A 325 28.70 23.63 -4.77
N ASN A 326 28.44 24.05 -6.01
CA ASN A 326 27.21 24.70 -6.45
C ASN A 326 26.44 23.87 -7.49
N ASP A 327 26.65 22.56 -7.56
CA ASP A 327 25.85 21.67 -8.40
C ASP A 327 24.40 21.61 -7.87
N GLU A 328 23.48 22.28 -8.56
CA GLU A 328 22.05 22.29 -8.21
C GLU A 328 21.37 20.94 -8.45
N ALA A 329 21.88 20.13 -9.37
CA ALA A 329 21.35 18.79 -9.63
C ALA A 329 21.76 17.79 -8.55
N ARG A 330 22.86 18.05 -7.84
CA ARG A 330 23.38 17.21 -6.74
C ARG A 330 23.78 18.07 -5.54
N PRO A 331 22.80 18.63 -4.81
CA PRO A 331 23.07 19.52 -3.70
C PRO A 331 23.83 18.77 -2.59
N MET A 332 24.90 19.40 -2.11
CA MET A 332 25.71 18.87 -1.02
C MET A 332 25.07 19.15 0.34
N ILE A 333 25.36 18.30 1.32
CA ILE A 333 25.01 18.53 2.72
C ILE A 333 25.50 19.92 3.16
N SER A 334 24.62 20.72 3.74
CA SER A 334 24.88 22.13 4.06
C SER A 334 26.14 22.30 4.91
N GLY A 335 26.28 21.55 6.01
CA GLY A 335 27.46 21.62 6.86
C GLY A 335 28.74 21.10 6.21
N LEU A 336 28.66 20.17 5.26
CA LEU A 336 29.82 19.69 4.51
C LEU A 336 30.32 20.76 3.54
N LYS A 337 29.39 21.38 2.81
CA LYS A 337 29.67 22.52 1.93
C LYS A 337 30.30 23.69 2.71
N GLU A 338 29.71 24.05 3.84
CA GLU A 338 30.25 25.08 4.74
C GLU A 338 31.69 24.74 5.17
N GLY A 339 31.92 23.52 5.65
CA GLY A 339 33.23 23.06 6.11
C GLY A 339 34.29 23.11 5.00
N ILE A 340 33.99 22.56 3.82
CA ILE A 340 34.93 22.52 2.69
C ILE A 340 35.29 23.94 2.21
N LEU A 341 34.36 24.89 2.25
CA LEU A 341 34.63 26.29 1.89
C LEU A 341 35.63 26.99 2.82
N THR A 342 35.85 26.47 4.02
CA THR A 342 36.87 27.00 4.93
C THR A 342 38.28 26.48 4.64
N MET A 343 38.39 25.39 3.86
CA MET A 343 39.63 24.65 3.65
C MET A 343 40.48 25.20 2.49
N ARG A 344 41.74 24.76 2.44
CA ARG A 344 42.73 25.01 1.39
C ARG A 344 43.24 23.71 0.78
N GLN A 345 43.77 23.80 -0.44
CA GLN A 345 44.40 22.66 -1.11
C GLN A 345 45.56 22.10 -0.28
N GLY A 346 45.53 20.79 -0.01
CA GLY A 346 46.48 20.05 0.82
C GLY A 346 46.09 19.97 2.29
N GLU A 347 45.05 20.69 2.73
CA GLU A 347 44.56 20.61 4.10
C GLU A 347 43.73 19.35 4.33
N LYS A 348 43.83 18.85 5.56
CA LYS A 348 42.96 17.80 6.09
C LYS A 348 42.22 18.35 7.30
N ALA A 349 40.92 18.15 7.36
CA ALA A 349 40.08 18.56 8.47
C ALA A 349 39.08 17.48 8.84
N ARG A 350 38.67 17.49 10.10
CA ARG A 350 37.53 16.76 10.61
C ARG A 350 36.38 17.73 10.84
N LEU A 351 35.24 17.46 10.22
CA LEU A 351 34.03 18.25 10.25
C LEU A 351 32.98 17.50 11.07
N PHE A 352 32.51 18.11 12.16
CA PHE A 352 31.44 17.60 13.00
C PHE A 352 30.17 18.36 12.65
N ILE A 353 29.29 17.69 11.92
CA ILE A 353 28.10 18.26 11.30
C ILE A 353 26.89 17.85 12.14
N PRO A 354 26.25 18.77 12.89
CA PRO A 354 25.02 18.44 13.60
C PRO A 354 23.91 18.11 12.61
N TYR A 355 23.00 17.21 13.00
CA TYR A 355 21.92 16.74 12.11
C TYR A 355 21.09 17.90 11.51
N THR A 356 20.99 19.05 12.19
CA THR A 356 20.24 20.24 11.73
C THR A 356 20.78 20.86 10.44
N ILE A 357 22.07 20.69 10.15
CA ILE A 357 22.70 21.07 8.87
C ILE A 357 23.26 19.84 8.13
N GLY A 358 22.80 18.66 8.56
CA GLY A 358 23.02 17.33 7.99
C GLY A 358 21.77 16.82 7.28
N PHE A 359 21.26 15.67 7.71
CA PHE A 359 20.04 15.03 7.16
C PHE A 359 18.74 15.32 7.94
N GLY A 360 18.81 16.03 9.07
CA GLY A 360 17.65 16.49 9.81
C GLY A 360 17.03 15.47 10.78
N ASN A 361 15.73 15.66 11.03
CA ASN A 361 14.96 14.95 12.06
C ASN A 361 14.33 13.63 11.58
N ILE A 362 14.46 13.30 10.30
CA ILE A 362 13.88 12.09 9.70
C ILE A 362 15.00 11.17 9.21
N LYS A 363 14.70 9.88 9.07
CA LYS A 363 15.61 8.92 8.46
C LYS A 363 15.85 9.32 7.00
N PHE A 364 17.11 9.29 6.56
CA PHE A 364 17.49 9.55 5.17
C PHE A 364 18.36 8.40 4.67
N GLY A 365 17.82 7.56 3.78
CA GLY A 365 18.53 6.37 3.28
C GLY A 365 19.06 5.50 4.43
N PRO A 366 20.38 5.24 4.50
CA PRO A 366 20.98 4.45 5.58
C PRO A 366 21.18 5.23 6.89
N PHE A 367 20.96 6.55 6.91
CA PHE A 367 21.18 7.41 8.07
C PHE A 367 19.91 7.48 8.94
N PRO A 368 19.94 7.00 10.20
CA PRO A 368 18.82 7.15 11.13
C PRO A 368 18.45 8.62 11.37
N ALA A 369 17.24 8.86 11.87
CA ALA A 369 16.80 10.20 12.28
C ALA A 369 17.76 10.82 13.32
N LYS A 370 17.99 12.13 13.21
CA LYS A 370 18.83 12.93 14.14
C LYS A 370 20.29 12.45 14.23
N SER A 371 20.81 11.93 13.13
CA SER A 371 22.21 11.52 13.03
C SER A 371 23.11 12.71 12.72
N ASP A 372 24.03 13.01 13.63
CA ASP A 372 25.16 13.90 13.38
C ASP A 372 26.17 13.13 12.53
N LEU A 373 26.90 13.86 11.70
CA LEU A 373 27.89 13.29 10.80
C LEU A 373 29.27 13.75 11.19
N VAL A 374 30.26 12.87 11.04
CA VAL A 374 31.67 13.21 11.16
C VAL A 374 32.33 12.90 9.83
N PHE A 375 32.80 13.94 9.15
CA PHE A 375 33.59 13.80 7.93
C PHE A 375 35.05 14.05 8.26
N GLU A 376 35.93 13.14 7.85
CA GLU A 376 37.35 13.46 7.68
C GLU A 376 37.56 13.74 6.21
N VAL A 377 37.96 14.97 5.86
CA VAL A 377 38.13 15.42 4.47
C VAL A 377 39.56 15.87 4.27
N GLU A 378 40.16 15.47 3.15
CA GLU A 378 41.43 16.01 2.67
C GLU A 378 41.22 16.61 1.28
N VAL A 379 41.50 17.90 1.12
CA VAL A 379 41.40 18.58 -0.17
C VAL A 379 42.68 18.34 -0.95
N LEU A 380 42.59 17.60 -2.06
CA LEU A 380 43.76 17.24 -2.87
C LEU A 380 44.04 18.30 -3.94
N LYS A 381 42.98 18.77 -4.61
CA LYS A 381 43.09 19.68 -5.77
C LYS A 381 41.89 20.62 -5.85
N ILE A 382 42.12 21.84 -6.35
CA ILE A 382 41.08 22.84 -6.63
C ILE A 382 41.22 23.31 -8.09
N GLY A 383 40.16 23.14 -8.87
CA GLY A 383 40.12 23.41 -10.31
C GLY A 383 40.70 22.29 -11.16
N LYS A 384 40.75 22.54 -12.49
CA LYS A 384 41.28 21.60 -13.49
C LYS A 384 42.73 21.20 -13.25
#